data_AF-A0A4Q9WPK6-F1
#
_entry.id   AF-A0A4Q9WPK6-F1
#
_cell.length_a   1.000
_cell.length_b   1.000
_cell.length_c   1.000
_cell.angle_alpha   90.00
_cell.angle_beta   90.00
_cell.angle_gamma   90.00
#
_symmetry.space_group_name_H-M   'P 1'
#
loop_
_entity.id
_entity.type
_entity.pdbx_description
1 polymer ?
#
loop_
_entity_poly.entity_id
_entity_poly.type
_entity_poly.pdbx_seq_one_letter_code
_entity_poly.pdbx_strand_id
1 'polypeptide(L)'
;MSSHALYNLRKKRHLEINELTEILNKKYGTHYEPHQLYEWENHQHEPKFKDAMILADYFNTSYQVLVESKYKEYQQQFDDVDIRL
;
A
#
# COMPACT_ATOMS: atom_id res chain seq x y z
N MET A 1 0.36 -15.48 -5.41
CA MET A 1 1.57 -14.65 -5.32
C MET A 1 1.25 -13.53 -4.36
N SER A 2 1.94 -13.44 -3.22
CA SER A 2 1.76 -12.33 -2.27
C SER A 2 2.11 -11.03 -2.98
N SER A 3 1.16 -10.09 -3.03
CA SER A 3 1.26 -8.92 -3.89
C SER A 3 2.23 -7.89 -3.30
N HIS A 4 3.53 -8.01 -3.57
CA HIS A 4 4.55 -7.03 -3.16
C HIS A 4 4.44 -5.71 -3.96
N ALA A 5 3.24 -5.16 -4.09
CA ALA A 5 2.95 -4.04 -4.98
C ALA A 5 3.78 -2.79 -4.65
N LEU A 6 3.86 -2.41 -3.36
CA LEU A 6 4.66 -1.26 -2.92
C LEU A 6 6.14 -1.45 -3.26
N TYR A 7 6.69 -2.64 -2.99
CA TYR A 7 8.07 -2.99 -3.31
C TYR A 7 8.34 -2.90 -4.82
N ASN A 8 7.45 -3.46 -5.64
CA ASN A 8 7.58 -3.43 -7.09
C ASN A 8 7.54 -2.00 -7.63
N LEU A 9 6.63 -1.17 -7.10
CA LEU A 9 6.52 0.24 -7.45
C LEU A 9 7.78 1.03 -7.09
N ARG A 10 8.33 0.80 -5.89
CA ARG A 10 9.58 1.41 -5.43
C ARG A 10 10.77 1.00 -6.31
N LYS A 11 10.96 -0.30 -6.54
CA LYS A 11 12.10 -0.80 -7.34
C LYS A 11 12.00 -0.41 -8.81
N LYS A 12 10.79 -0.30 -9.38
CA LYS A 12 10.56 0.23 -10.74
C LYS A 12 11.02 1.68 -10.88
N ARG A 13 10.99 2.46 -9.80
CA ARG A 13 11.53 3.83 -9.75
C ARG A 13 12.99 3.89 -9.30
N HIS A 14 13.65 2.74 -9.12
CA HIS A 14 15.02 2.62 -8.64
C HIS A 14 15.29 3.33 -7.30
N LEU A 15 14.29 3.37 -6.42
CA LEU A 15 14.40 4.00 -5.11
C LEU A 15 14.82 3.00 -4.04
N GLU A 16 15.72 3.42 -3.16
CA GLU A 16 15.94 2.76 -1.89
C GLU A 16 14.83 3.12 -0.89
N ILE A 17 14.66 2.28 0.13
CA ILE A 17 13.55 2.44 1.07
C ILE A 17 13.65 3.73 1.88
N ASN A 18 14.88 4.12 2.26
CA ASN A 18 15.16 5.37 2.95
C ASN A 18 14.82 6.57 2.05
N GLU A 19 15.20 6.51 0.77
CA GLU A 19 14.91 7.58 -0.20
C GLU A 19 13.39 7.75 -0.38
N LEU A 20 12.65 6.65 -0.53
CA LEU A 20 11.19 6.71 -0.60
C LEU A 20 10.60 7.34 0.67
N THR A 21 11.10 6.95 1.85
CA THR A 21 10.65 7.49 3.13
C THR A 21 10.85 9.00 3.21
N GLU A 22 12.05 9.48 2.88
CA GLU A 22 12.38 10.91 2.87
C GLU A 22 11.52 11.69 1.87
N ILE A 23 11.30 11.14 0.68
CA ILE A 23 10.45 11.77 -0.34
C ILE A 23 9.02 11.90 0.15
N LEU A 24 8.45 10.84 0.73
CA LEU A 24 7.07 10.87 1.25
C LEU A 24 6.94 11.88 2.39
N ASN A 25 7.88 11.85 3.35
CA ASN A 25 7.89 12.77 4.48
C ASN A 25 8.00 14.22 4.02
N LYS A 26 8.87 14.51 3.05
CA LYS A 26 9.06 15.85 2.51
C LYS A 26 7.86 16.33 1.68
N LYS A 27 7.25 15.46 0.87
CA LYS A 27 6.17 15.85 -0.05
C LYS A 27 4.81 15.97 0.66
N TYR A 28 4.51 15.07 1.60
CA TYR A 28 3.20 14.97 2.24
C TYR A 28 3.18 15.40 3.71
N GLY A 29 4.33 15.82 4.27
CA GLY A 29 4.45 16.20 5.68
C GLY A 29 4.25 15.01 6.62
N THR A 30 4.50 13.79 6.15
CA THR A 30 4.41 12.57 6.95
C THR A 30 5.65 12.38 7.80
N HIS A 31 5.57 11.49 8.79
CA HIS A 31 6.69 11.10 9.65
C HIS A 31 6.83 9.58 9.60
N TYR A 32 6.95 9.05 8.39
CA TYR A 32 7.19 7.64 8.18
C TYR A 32 8.64 7.30 8.50
N GLU A 33 8.82 6.10 9.00
CA GLU A 33 10.14 5.49 9.21
C GLU A 33 10.37 4.40 8.16
N PRO A 34 11.64 4.14 7.75
CA PRO A 34 11.92 3.13 6.74
C PRO A 34 11.44 1.73 7.09
N HIS A 35 11.42 1.39 8.39
CA HIS A 35 10.89 0.11 8.86
C HIS A 35 9.38 -0.01 8.62
N GLN A 36 8.61 1.07 8.73
CA GLN A 36 7.16 1.05 8.48
C GLN A 36 6.88 0.74 7.01
N LEU A 37 7.63 1.36 6.10
CA LEU A 37 7.52 1.05 4.68
C LEU A 37 7.93 -0.40 4.39
N TYR A 38 8.96 -0.91 5.09
CA TYR A 38 9.39 -2.30 4.93
C TYR A 38 8.31 -3.28 5.37
N GLU A 39 7.64 -3.00 6.49
CA GLU A 39 6.51 -3.78 6.98
C GLU A 39 5.36 -3.78 5.97
N TRP A 40 5.07 -2.63 5.36
CA TRP A 40 4.05 -2.50 4.29
C TRP A 40 4.44 -3.24 3.02
N GLU A 41 5.72 -3.23 2.63
CA GLU A 41 6.22 -3.97 1.47
C GLU A 41 6.13 -5.49 1.63
N ASN A 42 6.22 -5.98 2.87
CA ASN A 42 6.22 -7.40 3.21
C ASN A 42 4.90 -7.92 3.79
N HIS A 43 3.84 -7.10 3.80
CA HIS A 43 2.52 -7.42 4.39
C HIS A 43 2.58 -7.82 5.87
N GLN A 44 3.60 -7.37 6.60
CA GLN A 44 3.67 -7.55 8.05
C GLN A 44 2.63 -6.65 8.73
N HIS A 45 2.50 -5.43 8.21
CA HIS A 45 1.43 -4.50 8.53
C HIS A 45 0.90 -3.87 7.25
N GLU A 46 -0.39 -3.61 7.18
CA GLU A 46 -0.94 -2.85 6.07
C GLU A 46 -0.95 -1.35 6.38
N PRO A 47 -0.72 -0.50 5.36
CA PRO A 47 -0.90 0.94 5.52
C PRO A 47 -2.35 1.26 5.86
N LYS A 48 -2.58 2.27 6.70
CA LYS A 48 -3.94 2.78 6.95
C LYS A 48 -4.46 3.42 5.66
N PHE A 49 -5.78 3.61 5.56
CA PHE A 49 -6.39 4.21 4.36
C PHE A 49 -5.72 5.53 3.93
N LYS A 50 -5.45 6.43 4.88
CA LYS A 50 -4.76 7.70 4.60
C LYS A 50 -3.36 7.48 4.01
N ASP A 51 -2.61 6.53 4.53
CA ASP A 51 -1.25 6.23 4.08
C ASP A 51 -1.27 5.55 2.70
N ALA A 52 -2.22 4.65 2.48
CA ALA A 52 -2.47 4.03 1.18
C ALA A 52 -2.84 5.08 0.11
N MET A 53 -3.63 6.10 0.46
CA MET A 53 -3.92 7.24 -0.43
C MET A 53 -2.66 8.03 -0.79
N ILE A 54 -1.80 8.32 0.18
CA ILE A 54 -0.53 9.04 -0.05
C ILE A 54 0.39 8.25 -0.99
N LEU A 55 0.53 6.95 -0.74
CA LEU A 55 1.31 6.05 -1.59
C LEU A 55 0.72 5.96 -3.01
N ALA A 56 -0.61 5.86 -3.12
CA ALA A 56 -1.31 5.82 -4.40
C ALA A 56 -1.08 7.09 -5.23
N ASP A 57 -1.22 8.26 -4.60
CA ASP A 57 -0.93 9.56 -5.22
C ASP A 57 0.54 9.65 -5.66
N TYR A 58 1.48 9.26 -4.80
CA TYR A 58 2.90 9.30 -5.14
C TYR A 58 3.25 8.41 -6.33
N PHE A 59 2.72 7.19 -6.35
CA PHE A 59 2.99 6.22 -7.39
C PHE A 59 2.12 6.38 -8.65
N ASN A 60 1.13 7.29 -8.60
CA ASN A 60 0.12 7.47 -9.64
C ASN A 60 -0.57 6.15 -9.98
N THR A 61 -1.06 5.46 -8.95
CA THR A 61 -1.72 4.14 -9.04
C THR A 61 -3.02 4.12 -8.23
N SER A 62 -3.84 3.09 -8.37
CA SER A 62 -4.99 2.88 -7.49
C SER A 62 -4.54 2.38 -6.12
N TYR A 63 -5.13 2.92 -5.05
CA TYR A 63 -4.88 2.47 -3.68
C TYR A 63 -5.24 1.01 -3.44
N GLN A 64 -6.19 0.47 -4.21
CA GLN A 64 -6.61 -0.94 -4.13
C GLN A 64 -5.44 -1.88 -4.37
N VAL A 65 -4.49 -1.47 -5.22
CA VAL A 65 -3.26 -2.21 -5.52
C VAL A 65 -2.34 -2.30 -4.28
N LEU A 66 -2.45 -1.36 -3.35
CA LEU A 66 -1.64 -1.30 -2.13
C LEU A 66 -2.29 -2.01 -0.94
N VAL A 67 -3.60 -2.29 -1.01
CA VAL A 67 -4.39 -2.97 0.05
C VAL A 67 -5.07 -4.24 -0.48
N GLU A 68 -4.47 -4.87 -1.49
CA GLU A 68 -5.10 -5.95 -2.26
C GLU A 68 -5.52 -7.15 -1.40
N SER A 69 -4.78 -7.47 -0.33
CA SER A 69 -5.11 -8.50 0.66
C SER A 69 -6.46 -8.23 1.32
N LYS A 70 -6.66 -7.06 1.92
CA LYS A 70 -7.95 -6.67 2.48
C LYS A 70 -9.04 -6.48 1.44
N TYR A 71 -8.70 -5.99 0.24
CA TYR A 71 -9.68 -5.84 -0.83
C TYR A 71 -10.29 -7.20 -1.21
N LYS A 72 -9.47 -8.25 -1.32
CA LYS A 72 -9.95 -9.62 -1.59
C LYS A 72 -10.77 -10.18 -0.42
N GLU A 73 -10.38 -9.92 0.82
CA GLU A 73 -11.18 -10.32 2.00
C GLU A 73 -12.56 -9.64 2.00
N TYR A 74 -12.63 -8.34 1.71
CA TYR A 74 -13.91 -7.62 1.60
C TYR A 74 -14.73 -8.15 0.42
N GLN A 75 -14.13 -8.40 -0.74
CA GLN A 75 -14.86 -8.98 -1.88
C GLN A 75 -15.44 -10.35 -1.55
N GLN A 76 -14.68 -11.23 -0.91
CA GLN A 76 -15.20 -12.53 -0.45
C GLN A 76 -16.37 -12.36 0.53
N GLN A 77 -16.29 -11.40 1.46
CA GLN A 77 -17.40 -11.10 2.36
C GLN A 77 -18.65 -10.57 1.64
N PHE A 78 -18.50 -9.82 0.54
CA PHE A 78 -19.65 -9.36 -0.26
C PHE A 78 -20.23 -10.46 -1.15
N ASP A 79 -19.37 -11.32 -1.73
CA ASP A 79 -19.79 -12.46 -2.53
C ASP A 79 -20.50 -13.53 -1.67
N ASP A 80 -20.08 -13.73 -0.42
CA ASP A 80 -20.77 -14.59 0.55
C ASP A 80 -22.10 -13.99 1.05
N VAL A 81 -22.28 -12.68 0.89
CA VAL A 81 -23.52 -11.94 1.17
C VAL A 81 -24.35 -11.81 -0.11
N ASP A 82 -24.29 -12.80 -1.00
CA ASP A 82 -25.31 -13.02 -2.03
C ASP A 82 -26.66 -13.21 -1.32
N ILE A 83 -27.32 -12.08 -1.08
CA ILE A 83 -28.69 -11.97 -0.61
C ILE A 83 -29.48 -12.72 -1.66
N ARG A 84 -30.05 -13.86 -1.23
CA ARG A 84 -31.19 -14.51 -1.88
C ARG A 84 -32.28 -13.44 -2.07
N LEU A 85 -32.26 -12.75 -3.20
CA LEU A 85 -33.36 -11.96 -3.74
C LEU A 85 -34.13 -12.81 -4.73
#